data_AF-A0A6B1E3V7-F1
#
_entry.id   AF-A0A6B1E3V7-F1
#
_cell.length_a   1.000
_cell.length_b   1.000
_cell.length_c   1.000
_cell.angle_alpha   90.00
_cell.angle_beta   90.00
_cell.angle_gamma   90.00
#
_symmetry.space_group_name_H-M   'P 1'
#
loop_
_entity.id
_entity.type
_entity.pdbx_description
1 polymer ?
#
loop_
_entity_poly.entity_id
_entity_poly.type
_entity_poly.pdbx_seq_one_letter_code
_entity_poly.pdbx_strand_id
1 'polypeptide(L)'
;MKARREDTDDSLASEGGVVASPYRRDMHIEIDQLSVTGHVVFAGRDGMVKVQTGGNVAQNTHQSVQIGGIETTPQEVQQMLGEIRRVEETIKRASLLPESKEAAQHDLQTVKAQLTTPKKPNQRILVRAAKSLLRYSPALTAAALTLFDQPLVGAIVGSAGEVAASFHDLVSRHKASQES
;
A
#
# COMPACT_ATOMS: atom_id res chain seq x y z
N MET A 1 -1.94 -59.75 74.01
CA MET A 1 -2.93 -59.31 73.00
C MET A 1 -2.42 -59.83 71.66
N LYS A 2 -2.91 -60.93 71.02
CA LYS A 2 -4.24 -61.24 70.41
C LYS A 2 -4.80 -60.04 69.63
N ALA A 3 -5.10 -60.13 68.33
CA ALA A 3 -6.08 -60.99 67.66
C ALA A 3 -5.85 -60.97 66.13
N ARG A 4 -5.95 -62.11 65.40
CA ARG A 4 -7.06 -62.57 64.51
C ARG A 4 -7.39 -61.61 63.34
N ARG A 5 -7.31 -62.09 62.08
CA ARG A 5 -8.42 -62.59 61.21
C ARG A 5 -9.54 -61.54 61.07
N GLU A 6 -10.13 -61.26 59.91
CA GLU A 6 -10.60 -62.11 58.82
C GLU A 6 -11.08 -61.18 57.70
N ASP A 7 -11.31 -61.78 56.55
CA ASP A 7 -11.86 -61.26 55.30
C ASP A 7 -13.15 -60.42 55.40
N THR A 8 -13.60 -60.03 54.20
CA THR A 8 -15.00 -59.99 53.71
C THR A 8 -15.54 -58.59 53.43
N ASP A 9 -15.39 -58.21 52.16
CA ASP A 9 -16.48 -58.02 51.20
C ASP A 9 -17.43 -56.82 51.31
N ASP A 10 -17.83 -56.44 50.10
CA ASP A 10 -19.13 -55.91 49.71
C ASP A 10 -19.41 -54.39 49.75
N SER A 11 -20.06 -54.00 48.65
CA SER A 11 -21.04 -52.94 48.49
C SER A 11 -20.59 -51.51 48.15
N LEU A 12 -20.57 -51.27 46.84
CA LEU A 12 -21.49 -50.35 46.13
C LEU A 12 -22.04 -49.14 46.91
N ALA A 13 -21.70 -47.94 46.44
CA ALA A 13 -22.58 -46.77 46.20
C ALA A 13 -21.68 -45.53 46.08
N SER A 14 -21.51 -44.98 44.88
CA SER A 14 -22.26 -43.80 44.43
C SER A 14 -22.00 -42.56 45.29
N GLU A 15 -21.27 -41.59 44.73
CA GLU A 15 -21.76 -40.25 44.36
C GLU A 15 -20.65 -39.19 44.49
N GLY A 16 -20.48 -38.43 43.40
CA GLY A 16 -20.17 -37.00 43.49
C GLY A 16 -18.71 -36.61 43.67
N GLY A 17 -18.08 -36.20 42.56
CA GLY A 17 -16.91 -35.32 42.63
C GLY A 17 -15.93 -35.43 41.48
N VAL A 18 -16.40 -35.40 40.23
CA VAL A 18 -15.47 -35.20 39.11
C VAL A 18 -14.94 -33.77 39.22
N VAL A 19 -13.75 -33.62 39.78
CA VAL A 19 -12.96 -32.40 39.72
C VAL A 19 -12.65 -32.16 38.23
N ALA A 20 -13.44 -31.30 37.60
CA ALA A 20 -13.14 -30.80 36.27
C ALA A 20 -11.89 -29.93 36.38
N SER A 21 -10.72 -30.53 36.13
CA SER A 21 -9.54 -29.79 35.72
C SER A 21 -9.95 -28.87 34.57
N PRO A 22 -9.83 -27.53 34.68
CA PRO A 22 -9.99 -26.69 33.52
C PRO A 22 -8.83 -27.03 32.60
N TYR A 23 -9.14 -27.79 31.55
CA TYR A 23 -8.28 -27.90 30.39
C TYR A 23 -7.90 -26.48 30.00
N ARG A 24 -6.66 -26.06 30.31
CA ARG A 24 -5.99 -25.02 29.54
C ARG A 24 -5.85 -25.62 28.16
N ARG A 25 -6.83 -25.32 27.31
CA ARG A 25 -6.67 -25.45 25.88
C ARG A 25 -5.67 -24.38 25.50
N ASP A 26 -4.39 -24.74 25.50
CA ASP A 26 -3.45 -24.02 24.65
C ASP A 26 -4.01 -24.17 23.25
N MET A 27 -4.58 -23.07 22.75
CA MET A 27 -5.21 -23.02 21.45
C MET A 27 -4.09 -22.98 20.44
N HIS A 28 -3.61 -24.17 20.04
CA HIS A 28 -2.69 -24.30 18.94
C HIS A 28 -3.51 -24.17 17.66
N ILE A 29 -3.37 -23.02 17.00
CA ILE A 29 -3.96 -22.80 15.68
C ILE A 29 -2.84 -23.12 14.68
N GLU A 30 -2.84 -24.33 14.13
CA GLU A 30 -2.09 -24.61 12.91
C GLU A 30 -2.87 -24.04 11.73
N ILE A 31 -2.24 -23.13 11.01
CA ILE A 31 -2.80 -22.54 9.80
C ILE A 31 -1.97 -23.05 8.63
N ASP A 32 -2.38 -24.17 8.03
CA ASP A 32 -1.67 -24.78 6.90
C ASP A 32 -1.67 -23.87 5.65
N GLN A 33 -2.73 -23.08 5.44
CA GLN A 33 -2.77 -22.05 4.41
C GLN A 33 -3.60 -20.84 4.87
N LEU A 34 -2.94 -19.69 4.96
CA LEU A 34 -3.59 -18.40 5.19
C LEU A 34 -3.63 -17.63 3.86
N SER A 35 -4.74 -17.71 3.11
CA SER A 35 -5.00 -16.79 1.99
C SER A 35 -5.78 -15.59 2.51
N VAL A 36 -5.08 -14.60 3.08
CA VAL A 36 -5.71 -13.38 3.58
C VAL A 36 -5.48 -12.22 2.62
N THR A 37 -6.55 -11.77 1.97
CA THR A 37 -6.71 -10.41 1.46
C THR A 37 -7.53 -9.62 2.48
N GLY A 38 -6.88 -9.16 3.55
CA GLY A 38 -7.51 -8.41 4.63
C GLY A 38 -6.58 -8.11 5.81
N HIS A 39 -6.89 -7.07 6.57
CA HIS A 39 -6.15 -6.71 7.78
C HIS A 39 -6.53 -7.69 8.91
N VAL A 40 -5.59 -8.51 9.40
CA VAL A 40 -5.85 -9.37 10.57
C VAL A 40 -5.66 -8.53 11.83
N VAL A 41 -6.73 -8.36 12.62
CA VAL A 41 -6.67 -7.75 13.95
C VAL A 41 -6.93 -8.83 14.98
N PHE A 42 -5.91 -9.21 15.73
CA PHE A 42 -6.06 -10.13 16.86
C PHE A 42 -6.52 -9.33 18.08
N ALA A 43 -7.79 -9.49 18.45
CA ALA A 43 -8.29 -9.00 19.74
C ALA A 43 -7.98 -10.06 20.81
N GLY A 44 -6.75 -10.05 21.34
CA GLY A 44 -6.32 -11.01 22.35
C GLY A 44 -4.95 -10.69 22.94
N ARG A 45 -4.89 -10.69 24.27
CA ARG A 45 -3.75 -10.33 25.12
C ARG A 45 -2.55 -11.25 24.84
N ASP A 46 -1.39 -10.63 24.56
CA ASP A 46 -0.03 -11.19 24.45
C ASP A 46 0.12 -12.56 23.77
N GLY A 47 -0.08 -12.60 22.44
CA GLY A 47 0.40 -13.68 21.58
C GLY A 47 1.65 -13.26 20.79
N MET A 48 2.78 -13.94 20.99
CA MET A 48 4.01 -13.69 20.22
C MET A 48 4.01 -14.58 18.97
N VAL A 49 3.91 -13.98 17.78
CA VAL A 49 3.96 -14.72 16.52
C VAL A 49 5.40 -14.74 16.01
N LYS A 50 6.05 -15.91 16.08
CA LYS A 50 7.37 -16.14 15.47
C LYS A 50 7.18 -16.69 14.07
N VAL A 51 7.20 -15.81 13.07
CA VAL A 51 7.17 -16.23 11.66
C VAL A 51 8.57 -16.67 11.24
N GLN A 52 8.77 -17.98 11.08
CA GLN A 52 9.95 -18.54 10.41
C GLN A 52 9.57 -18.88 8.97
N THR A 53 9.77 -17.94 8.04
CA THR A 53 9.67 -18.20 6.60
C THR A 53 10.96 -18.85 6.09
N GLY A 54 11.13 -20.14 6.40
CA GLY A 54 12.13 -21.00 5.78
C GLY A 54 11.49 -21.85 4.69
N GLY A 55 11.49 -21.37 3.44
CA GLY A 55 11.03 -22.18 2.31
C GLY A 55 10.44 -21.33 1.18
N ASN A 56 10.79 -21.68 -0.06
CA ASN A 56 10.34 -21.06 -1.31
C ASN A 56 8.82 -20.87 -1.35
N VAL A 57 8.35 -19.68 -0.98
CA VAL A 57 7.01 -19.23 -1.33
C VAL A 57 7.10 -18.75 -2.78
N ALA A 58 6.60 -19.56 -3.71
CA ALA A 58 6.28 -19.08 -5.05
C ALA A 58 5.16 -18.02 -4.90
N GLN A 59 5.58 -16.77 -4.72
CA GLN A 59 4.74 -15.58 -4.74
C GLN A 59 4.17 -15.38 -6.15
N ASN A 60 3.17 -16.18 -6.53
CA ASN A 60 2.26 -15.82 -7.62
C ASN A 60 1.34 -14.72 -7.13
N THR A 61 1.87 -13.50 -7.09
CA THR A 61 1.24 -12.34 -6.50
C THR A 61 0.86 -11.36 -7.59
N HIS A 62 -0.26 -11.61 -8.27
CA HIS A 62 -0.99 -10.56 -8.99
C HIS A 62 -1.69 -9.64 -7.97
N GLN A 63 -0.92 -9.03 -7.06
CA GLN A 63 -1.44 -7.95 -6.23
C GLN A 63 -1.62 -6.74 -7.13
N SER A 64 -2.84 -6.49 -7.58
CA SER A 64 -3.22 -5.21 -8.15
C SER A 64 -3.58 -4.23 -7.03
N VAL A 65 -3.28 -2.96 -7.24
CA VAL A 65 -3.62 -1.84 -6.36
C VAL A 65 -4.39 -0.82 -7.18
N GLN A 66 -5.39 -0.17 -6.57
CA GLN A 66 -6.18 0.84 -7.27
C GLN A 66 -5.63 2.23 -6.99
N ILE A 67 -5.17 2.92 -8.03
CA ILE A 67 -4.66 4.30 -7.98
C ILE A 67 -5.21 5.09 -9.17
N GLY A 68 -5.67 6.31 -8.91
CA GLY A 68 -6.27 7.20 -9.91
C GLY A 68 -7.51 6.62 -10.58
N GLY A 69 -8.22 5.71 -9.91
CA GLY A 69 -9.33 4.95 -10.48
C GLY A 69 -8.90 3.83 -11.45
N ILE A 70 -7.63 3.44 -11.45
CA ILE A 70 -7.07 2.40 -12.32
C ILE A 70 -6.46 1.28 -11.48
N GLU A 71 -6.69 0.04 -11.89
CA GLU A 71 -5.98 -1.11 -11.34
C GLU A 71 -4.59 -1.22 -11.95
N THR A 72 -3.56 -1.22 -11.11
CA THR A 72 -2.15 -1.22 -11.50
C THR A 72 -1.33 -2.10 -10.55
N THR A 73 -0.05 -2.30 -10.80
CA THR A 73 0.84 -3.09 -9.94
C THR A 73 1.59 -2.21 -8.94
N PRO A 74 1.97 -2.73 -7.76
CA PRO A 74 2.81 -2.02 -6.80
C PRO A 74 4.12 -1.49 -7.41
N GLN A 75 4.69 -2.21 -8.38
CA GLN A 75 5.91 -1.84 -9.09
C GLN A 75 5.72 -0.57 -9.92
N GLU A 76 4.63 -0.47 -10.69
CA GLU A 76 4.30 0.74 -11.47
C GLU A 76 4.03 1.94 -10.57
N VAL A 77 3.36 1.72 -9.43
CA VAL A 77 3.15 2.76 -8.42
C VAL A 77 4.48 3.24 -7.83
N GLN A 78 5.40 2.33 -7.53
CA GLN A 78 6.73 2.68 -7.02
C GLN A 78 7.54 3.47 -8.06
N GLN A 79 7.46 3.11 -9.34
CA GLN A 79 8.10 3.86 -10.42
C GLN A 79 7.53 5.28 -10.52
N MET A 80 6.21 5.44 -10.53
CA MET A 80 5.54 6.75 -10.51
C MET A 80 5.97 7.58 -9.30
N LEU A 81 5.98 7.01 -8.10
CA LEU A 81 6.43 7.69 -6.88
C LEU A 81 7.92 8.07 -6.95
N GLY A 82 8.75 7.24 -7.61
CA GLY A 82 10.15 7.53 -7.89
C GLY A 82 10.32 8.78 -8.77
N GLU A 83 9.54 8.90 -9.84
CA GLU A 83 9.55 10.10 -10.68
C GLU A 83 9.04 11.33 -9.93
N ILE A 84 7.99 11.22 -9.12
CA ILE A 84 7.52 12.34 -8.27
C ILE A 84 8.64 12.82 -7.35
N ARG A 85 9.39 11.90 -6.72
CA ARG A 85 10.56 12.26 -5.89
C ARG A 85 11.65 12.96 -6.69
N ARG A 86 11.89 12.58 -7.95
CA ARG A 86 12.84 13.28 -8.82
C ARG A 86 12.41 14.71 -9.10
N VAL A 87 11.10 14.96 -9.32
CA VAL A 87 10.58 16.33 -9.44
C VAL A 87 10.76 17.08 -8.12
N GLU A 88 10.47 16.47 -6.96
CA GLU A 88 10.69 17.09 -5.64
C GLU A 88 12.15 17.51 -5.45
N GLU A 89 13.11 16.65 -5.79
CA GLU A 89 14.54 16.96 -5.73
C GLU A 89 14.95 18.05 -6.74
N THR A 90 14.34 18.06 -7.92
CA THR A 90 14.57 19.11 -8.92
C THR A 90 14.11 20.47 -8.39
N ILE A 91 12.95 20.54 -7.71
CA ILE A 91 12.49 21.78 -7.08
C ILE A 91 13.46 22.22 -5.99
N LYS A 92 13.95 21.30 -5.16
CA LYS A 92 14.90 21.61 -4.08
C LYS A 92 16.22 22.19 -4.62
N ARG A 93 16.70 21.68 -5.75
CA ARG A 93 17.98 22.09 -6.37
C ARG A 93 17.85 23.28 -7.32
N ALA A 94 16.65 23.56 -7.83
CA ALA A 94 16.43 24.67 -8.73
C ALA A 94 16.71 26.02 -8.04
N SER A 95 17.41 26.90 -8.76
CA SER A 95 17.65 28.30 -8.36
C SER A 95 16.38 29.13 -8.59
N LEU A 96 15.37 28.90 -7.76
CA LEU A 96 14.11 29.65 -7.73
C LEU A 96 14.10 30.62 -6.55
N LEU A 97 13.34 31.72 -6.68
CA LEU A 97 13.00 32.57 -5.55
C LEU A 97 12.25 31.74 -4.49
N PRO A 98 12.40 32.04 -3.18
CA PRO A 98 11.76 31.28 -2.11
C PRO A 98 10.24 31.08 -2.31
N GLU A 99 9.52 32.16 -2.65
CA GLU A 99 8.08 32.11 -2.91
C GLU A 99 7.72 31.20 -4.09
N SER A 100 8.53 31.23 -5.17
CA SER A 100 8.32 30.35 -6.34
C SER A 100 8.63 28.89 -6.00
N LYS A 101 9.57 28.64 -5.09
CA LYS A 101 9.91 27.29 -4.63
C LYS A 101 8.78 26.70 -3.79
N GLU A 102 8.21 27.48 -2.87
CA GLU A 102 7.04 27.09 -2.09
C GLU A 102 5.83 26.81 -2.99
N ALA A 103 5.56 27.69 -3.96
CA ALA A 103 4.47 27.50 -4.92
C ALA A 103 4.68 26.25 -5.78
N ALA A 104 5.90 26.00 -6.28
CA ALA A 104 6.23 24.79 -7.01
C ALA A 104 6.07 23.52 -6.15
N GLN A 105 6.46 23.56 -4.88
CA GLN A 105 6.25 22.45 -3.95
C GLN A 105 4.76 22.18 -3.73
N HIS A 106 3.96 23.22 -3.53
CA HIS A 106 2.51 23.11 -3.38
C HIS A 106 1.85 22.50 -4.63
N ASP A 107 2.25 22.97 -5.81
CA ASP A 107 1.75 22.45 -7.09
C ASP A 107 2.13 20.97 -7.27
N LEU A 108 3.35 20.58 -6.91
CA LEU A 108 3.78 19.18 -6.94
C LEU A 108 3.03 18.31 -5.93
N GLN A 109 2.79 18.78 -4.71
CA GLN A 109 1.97 18.05 -3.74
C GLN A 109 0.53 17.90 -4.24
N THR A 110 0.00 18.90 -4.96
CA THR A 110 -1.31 18.81 -5.59
C THR A 110 -1.32 17.73 -6.68
N VAL A 111 -0.32 17.70 -7.57
CA VAL A 111 -0.17 16.64 -8.59
C VAL A 111 -0.08 15.27 -7.93
N LYS A 112 0.80 15.12 -6.94
CA LYS A 112 0.98 13.87 -6.18
C LYS A 112 -0.33 13.40 -5.56
N ALA A 113 -1.04 14.27 -4.84
CA ALA A 113 -2.33 13.94 -4.23
C ALA A 113 -3.37 13.48 -5.25
N GLN A 114 -3.40 14.10 -6.44
CA GLN A 114 -4.29 13.72 -7.54
C GLN A 114 -3.88 12.39 -8.20
N LEU A 115 -2.59 12.08 -8.25
CA LEU A 115 -2.07 10.85 -8.86
C LEU A 115 -2.07 9.66 -7.90
N THR A 116 -2.08 9.87 -6.58
CA THR A 116 -2.01 8.78 -5.57
C THR A 116 -3.33 8.48 -4.87
N THR A 117 -4.40 9.22 -5.18
CA THR A 117 -5.74 8.93 -4.66
C THR A 117 -6.29 7.63 -5.26
N PRO A 118 -7.04 6.79 -4.53
CA PRO A 118 -7.72 5.64 -5.12
C PRO A 118 -8.85 6.05 -6.10
N LYS A 119 -9.38 7.27 -5.96
CA LYS A 119 -10.44 7.81 -6.81
C LYS A 119 -9.89 8.46 -8.08
N LYS A 120 -10.73 8.55 -9.11
CA LYS A 120 -10.46 9.32 -10.34
C LYS A 120 -10.01 10.76 -10.03
N PRO A 121 -8.93 11.26 -10.64
CA PRO A 121 -8.44 12.62 -10.37
C PRO A 121 -9.42 13.69 -10.84
N ASN A 122 -9.39 14.85 -10.20
CA ASN A 122 -10.05 16.04 -10.74
C ASN A 122 -9.18 16.64 -11.85
N GLN A 123 -9.60 16.44 -13.11
CA GLN A 123 -8.87 16.91 -14.29
C GLN A 123 -8.47 18.40 -14.24
N ARG A 124 -9.34 19.29 -13.73
CA ARG A 124 -9.05 20.73 -13.70
C ARG A 124 -7.93 21.06 -12.71
N ILE A 125 -7.95 20.41 -11.55
CA ILE A 125 -6.93 20.59 -10.51
C ILE A 125 -5.60 20.02 -11.01
N LEU A 126 -5.62 18.80 -11.56
CA LEU A 126 -4.42 18.14 -12.07
C LEU A 126 -3.75 18.93 -13.20
N VAL A 127 -4.52 19.34 -14.21
CA VAL A 127 -3.99 20.12 -15.35
C VAL A 127 -3.51 21.50 -14.92
N ARG A 128 -4.20 22.18 -13.98
CA ARG A 128 -3.76 23.47 -13.47
C ARG A 128 -2.41 23.36 -12.76
N ALA A 129 -2.28 22.41 -11.84
CA ALA A 129 -1.04 22.20 -11.10
C ALA A 129 0.11 21.77 -12.02
N ALA A 130 -0.15 20.86 -12.98
CA ALA A 130 0.83 20.45 -13.97
C ALA A 130 1.31 21.62 -14.85
N LYS A 131 0.39 22.43 -15.38
CA LYS A 131 0.73 23.62 -16.17
C LYS A 131 1.55 24.64 -15.38
N SER A 132 1.28 24.77 -14.08
CA SER A 132 2.04 25.65 -13.20
C SER A 132 3.50 25.17 -13.06
N LEU A 133 3.70 23.87 -12.85
CA LEU A 133 5.03 23.26 -12.76
C LEU A 133 5.90 23.52 -14.01
N LEU A 134 5.30 23.45 -15.20
CA LEU A 134 5.99 23.68 -16.47
C LEU A 134 6.44 25.14 -16.69
N ARG A 135 6.02 26.10 -15.83
CA ARG A 135 6.35 27.53 -15.99
C ARG A 135 7.51 28.01 -15.13
N TYR A 136 7.89 27.26 -14.08
CA TYR A 136 8.88 27.76 -13.11
C TYR A 136 10.32 27.73 -13.64
N SER A 137 10.74 26.64 -14.26
CA SER A 137 12.10 26.55 -14.84
C SER A 137 12.20 25.47 -15.92
N PRO A 138 13.19 25.54 -16.81
CA PRO A 138 13.46 24.49 -17.81
C PRO A 138 13.72 23.12 -17.17
N ALA A 139 14.47 23.08 -16.06
CA ALA A 139 14.76 21.83 -15.35
C ALA A 139 13.49 21.18 -14.79
N LEU A 140 12.58 21.98 -14.20
CA LEU A 140 11.29 21.49 -13.72
C LEU A 140 10.37 21.07 -14.85
N THR A 141 10.43 21.77 -15.98
CA THR A 141 9.70 21.39 -17.19
C THR A 141 10.14 19.99 -17.62
N ALA A 142 11.44 19.76 -17.81
CA ALA A 142 11.96 18.44 -18.19
C ALA A 142 11.58 17.34 -17.18
N ALA A 143 11.72 17.61 -15.88
CA ALA A 143 11.35 16.63 -14.84
C ALA A 143 9.85 16.32 -14.83
N ALA A 144 8.99 17.33 -14.99
CA ALA A 144 7.55 17.15 -15.07
C ALA A 144 7.15 16.41 -16.35
N LEU A 145 7.75 16.72 -17.51
CA LEU A 145 7.51 15.99 -18.75
C LEU A 145 7.84 14.50 -18.58
N THR A 146 8.97 14.15 -17.94
CA THR A 146 9.33 12.75 -17.66
C THR A 146 8.34 12.07 -16.72
N LEU A 147 7.80 12.77 -15.72
CA LEU A 147 6.74 12.24 -14.86
C LEU A 147 5.47 11.94 -15.68
N PHE A 148 5.06 12.86 -16.55
CA PHE A 148 3.86 12.68 -17.38
C PHE A 148 4.04 11.64 -18.48
N ASP A 149 5.27 11.35 -18.90
CA ASP A 149 5.59 10.29 -19.88
C ASP A 149 5.47 8.86 -19.30
N GLN A 150 5.27 8.72 -18.00
CA GLN A 150 5.09 7.42 -17.37
C GLN A 150 3.77 6.77 -17.81
N PRO A 151 3.75 5.48 -18.21
CA PRO A 151 2.54 4.80 -18.67
C PRO A 151 1.38 4.85 -17.67
N LEU A 152 1.66 4.66 -16.38
CA LEU A 152 0.65 4.73 -15.33
C LEU A 152 0.07 6.14 -15.19
N VAL A 153 0.90 7.18 -15.30
CA VAL A 153 0.44 8.57 -15.21
C VAL A 153 -0.43 8.91 -16.41
N GLY A 154 -0.03 8.51 -17.62
CA GLY A 154 -0.84 8.65 -18.83
C GLY A 154 -2.19 7.95 -18.72
N ALA A 155 -2.21 6.74 -18.16
CA ALA A 155 -3.45 6.01 -17.89
C ALA A 155 -4.35 6.78 -16.91
N ILE A 156 -3.82 7.21 -15.75
CA ILE A 156 -4.56 7.96 -14.71
C ILE A 156 -5.10 9.29 -15.27
N VAL A 157 -4.30 9.97 -16.08
CA VAL A 157 -4.68 11.22 -16.73
C VAL A 157 -5.78 10.97 -17.78
N GLY A 158 -5.67 9.90 -18.57
CA GLY A 158 -6.69 9.45 -19.50
C GLY A 158 -8.01 9.10 -18.79
N SER A 159 -7.94 8.44 -17.63
CA SER A 159 -9.13 8.14 -16.83
C SER A 159 -9.76 9.39 -16.23
N ALA A 160 -8.98 10.45 -15.95
CA ALA A 160 -9.46 11.72 -15.38
C ALA A 160 -10.41 12.49 -16.32
N GLY A 161 -10.27 12.37 -17.64
CA GLY A 161 -11.15 12.95 -18.66
C GLY A 161 -10.42 13.59 -19.84
N GLU A 162 -11.17 13.94 -20.89
CA GLU A 162 -10.64 14.43 -22.19
C GLU A 162 -9.71 15.64 -22.06
N VAL A 163 -9.98 16.56 -21.12
CA VAL A 163 -9.15 17.76 -20.94
C VAL A 163 -7.77 17.40 -20.40
N ALA A 164 -7.71 16.42 -19.50
CA ALA A 164 -6.45 15.95 -18.95
C ALA A 164 -5.69 15.10 -19.97
N ALA A 165 -6.40 14.22 -20.71
CA ALA A 165 -5.84 13.45 -21.82
C ALA A 165 -5.25 14.36 -22.92
N SER A 166 -5.99 15.38 -23.35
CA SER A 166 -5.51 16.34 -24.36
C SER A 166 -4.27 17.12 -23.91
N PHE A 167 -4.19 17.44 -22.62
CA PHE A 167 -3.00 18.07 -22.04
C PHE A 167 -1.80 17.12 -22.03
N HIS A 168 -2.01 15.85 -21.67
CA HIS A 168 -0.98 14.82 -21.74
C HIS A 168 -0.47 14.64 -23.16
N ASP A 169 -1.35 14.52 -24.16
CA ASP A 169 -0.96 14.42 -25.57
C ASP A 169 -0.12 15.62 -26.04
N LEU A 170 -0.48 16.82 -25.60
CA LEU A 170 0.29 18.04 -25.90
C LEU A 170 1.68 17.99 -25.27
N VAL A 171 1.77 17.51 -24.03
CA VAL A 171 3.02 17.30 -23.30
C VAL A 171 3.91 16.27 -24.00
N SER A 172 3.36 15.11 -24.39
CA SER A 172 4.10 14.06 -25.10
C SER A 172 4.60 14.52 -26.47
N ARG A 173 3.80 15.28 -27.23
CA ARG A 173 4.22 15.87 -28.52
C ARG A 173 5.32 16.90 -28.36
N HIS A 174 5.26 17.73 -27.31
CA HIS A 174 6.29 18.73 -27.05
C HIS A 174 7.65 18.09 -26.75
N LYS A 175 7.67 16.95 -26.05
CA LYS A 175 8.90 16.17 -25.82
C LYS A 175 9.46 15.61 -27.13
N ALA A 176 8.62 14.98 -27.96
CA ALA A 176 9.06 14.42 -29.24
C ALA A 176 9.69 15.48 -30.18
N SER A 177 9.19 16.71 -30.15
CA SER A 177 9.74 17.83 -30.94
C SER A 177 11.08 18.37 -30.42
N GLN A 178 11.49 18.07 -29.19
CA GLN A 178 12.78 18.49 -28.63
C GLN A 178 13.89 17.47 -28.90
N GLU A 179 13.53 16.24 -29.28
CA GLU A 179 14.45 15.13 -29.54
C GLU A 179 14.74 14.92 -31.05
N SER A 180 14.10 15.69 -31.94
CA SER A 180 14.29 15.69 -33.40
C SER A 180 15.17 16.85 -33.86
#